data_AF-A0A800LV95-F1
#
_entry.id   AF-A0A800LV95-F1
#
_cell.length_a   1.000
_cell.length_b   1.000
_cell.length_c   1.000
_cell.angle_alpha   90.00
_cell.angle_beta   90.00
_cell.angle_gamma   90.00
#
_symmetry.space_group_name_H-M   'P 1'
#
loop_
_entity.id
_entity.type
_entity.pdbx_description
1 polymer ?
#
loop_
_entity_poly.entity_id
_entity_poly.type
_entity_poly.pdbx_seq_one_letter_code
_entity_poly.pdbx_strand_id
1 'polypeptide(L)'
;MNMDDTENFEEGLTEFIHDLFLNTEYVNWRRNLNNYSANDWHSLIVKLDELGLPLTRLKSFGEAIFSKLVLSYIKAPDYKSSQMLLVQFTVSGGMWHSLVWHCPERS
;
A
#
# COMPACT_ATOMS: atom_id res chain seq x y z
N MET A 1 -10.22 -10.73 19.38
CA MET A 1 -10.84 -10.51 18.07
C MET A 1 -11.40 -11.86 17.67
N ASN A 2 -12.70 -11.96 17.39
CA ASN A 2 -13.26 -13.22 16.94
C ASN A 2 -12.83 -13.49 15.50
N MET A 3 -13.00 -14.72 15.01
CA MET A 3 -12.58 -15.12 13.66
C MET A 3 -13.26 -14.24 12.59
N ASP A 4 -14.57 -14.03 12.71
CA ASP A 4 -15.36 -13.14 11.83
C ASP A 4 -14.88 -11.68 11.88
N ASP A 5 -14.47 -11.17 13.04
CA ASP A 5 -13.92 -9.80 13.15
C ASP A 5 -12.57 -9.69 12.42
N THR A 6 -11.81 -10.78 12.39
CA THR A 6 -10.48 -10.85 11.75
C THR A 6 -10.63 -10.93 10.23
N GLU A 7 -11.56 -11.75 9.73
CA GLU A 7 -11.83 -11.87 8.28
C GLU A 7 -12.36 -10.55 7.70
N ASN A 8 -13.38 -9.94 8.33
CA ASN A 8 -13.92 -8.64 7.91
C ASN A 8 -12.84 -7.54 7.91
N PHE A 9 -11.88 -7.64 8.83
CA PHE A 9 -10.76 -6.72 8.93
C PHE A 9 -9.76 -6.89 7.78
N GLU A 10 -9.35 -8.12 7.48
CA GLU A 10 -8.42 -8.41 6.39
C GLU A 10 -9.02 -8.07 5.01
N GLU A 11 -10.32 -8.31 4.83
CA GLU A 11 -11.08 -7.88 3.66
C GLU A 11 -11.06 -6.36 3.51
N GLY A 12 -11.41 -5.62 4.57
CA GLY A 12 -11.41 -4.15 4.54
C GLY A 12 -10.04 -3.54 4.24
N LEU A 13 -8.96 -4.12 4.77
CA LEU A 13 -7.59 -3.71 4.42
C LEU A 13 -7.25 -4.00 2.97
N THR A 14 -7.66 -5.16 2.46
CA THR A 14 -7.44 -5.56 1.07
C THR A 14 -8.16 -4.61 0.11
N GLU A 15 -9.42 -4.28 0.41
CA GLU A 15 -10.19 -3.27 -0.32
C GLU A 15 -9.50 -1.90 -0.28
N PHE A 16 -9.03 -1.48 0.88
CA PHE A 16 -8.30 -0.21 1.00
C PHE A 16 -7.05 -0.19 0.10
N ILE A 17 -6.25 -1.26 0.09
CA ILE A 17 -5.09 -1.36 -0.82
C ILE A 17 -5.53 -1.28 -2.27
N HIS A 18 -6.58 -1.99 -2.68
CA HIS A 18 -7.08 -1.91 -4.05
C HIS A 18 -7.47 -0.49 -4.43
N ASP A 19 -8.14 0.22 -3.54
CA ASP A 19 -8.57 1.60 -3.77
C ASP A 19 -7.39 2.58 -3.91
N LEU A 20 -6.24 2.32 -3.27
CA LEU A 20 -5.02 3.10 -3.51
C LEU A 20 -4.56 3.05 -4.99
N PHE A 21 -4.83 1.95 -5.68
CA PHE A 21 -4.45 1.77 -7.09
C PHE A 21 -5.57 2.14 -8.07
N LEU A 22 -6.84 2.09 -7.65
CA LEU A 22 -7.99 2.43 -8.49
C LEU A 22 -8.41 3.89 -8.40
N ASN A 23 -8.47 4.48 -7.20
CA ASN A 23 -9.03 5.81 -7.02
C ASN A 23 -8.09 6.90 -7.57
N THR A 24 -8.68 7.92 -8.18
CA THR A 24 -7.93 9.04 -8.77
C THR A 24 -7.20 9.89 -7.73
N GLU A 25 -7.70 9.92 -6.49
CA GLU A 25 -7.11 10.66 -5.38
C GLU A 25 -5.66 10.23 -5.07
N TYR A 26 -5.33 8.95 -5.26
CA TYR A 26 -4.00 8.39 -4.98
C TYR A 26 -3.09 8.34 -6.22
N VAL A 27 -3.49 8.92 -7.36
CA VAL A 27 -2.72 8.90 -8.61
C VAL A 27 -1.31 9.44 -8.40
N ASN A 28 -1.20 10.57 -7.69
CA ASN A 28 0.09 11.19 -7.43
C ASN A 28 1.00 10.27 -6.61
N TRP A 29 0.47 9.62 -5.57
CA TRP A 29 1.25 8.67 -4.77
C TRP A 29 1.72 7.47 -5.59
N ARG A 30 0.82 6.79 -6.33
CA ARG A 30 1.18 5.56 -7.05
C ARG A 30 2.10 5.80 -8.25
N ARG A 31 2.10 7.00 -8.83
CA ARG A 31 3.04 7.40 -9.89
C ARG A 31 4.46 7.63 -9.36
N ASN A 32 4.58 8.02 -8.10
CA ASN A 32 5.86 8.34 -7.45
C ASN A 32 6.44 7.18 -6.62
N LEU A 33 5.89 5.96 -6.72
CA LEU A 33 6.39 4.79 -5.98
C LEU A 33 7.87 4.48 -6.26
N ASN A 34 8.33 4.75 -7.49
CA ASN A 34 9.71 4.58 -7.92
C ASN A 34 10.70 5.59 -7.30
N ASN A 35 10.22 6.64 -6.64
CA ASN A 35 11.06 7.61 -5.94
C ASN A 35 11.47 7.12 -4.54
N TYR A 36 10.82 6.07 -4.02
CA TYR A 36 11.21 5.47 -2.75
C TYR A 36 12.44 4.57 -2.94
N SER A 37 13.16 4.31 -1.85
CA SER A 37 14.24 3.33 -1.88
C SER A 37 13.67 1.92 -2.13
N ALA A 38 14.05 1.29 -3.24
CA ALA A 38 13.62 -0.06 -3.60
C ALA A 38 14.12 -1.10 -2.58
N ASN A 39 13.30 -2.12 -2.28
CA ASN A 39 13.53 -3.17 -1.28
C ASN A 39 13.57 -2.70 0.18
N ASP A 40 13.42 -1.40 0.45
CA ASP A 40 13.26 -0.89 1.80
C ASP A 40 11.78 -0.86 2.20
N TRP A 41 11.51 -0.89 3.50
CA TRP A 41 10.15 -0.76 4.05
C TRP A 41 9.88 0.70 4.43
N HIS A 42 8.72 1.21 4.00
CA HIS A 42 8.27 2.59 4.20
C HIS A 42 6.93 2.60 4.90
N SER A 43 6.72 3.52 5.84
CA SER A 43 5.40 3.73 6.45
C SER A 43 4.43 4.30 5.41
N LEU A 44 3.31 3.62 5.17
CA LEU A 44 2.32 4.08 4.20
C LEU A 44 1.73 5.43 4.62
N ILE A 45 1.42 5.60 5.91
CA ILE A 45 0.88 6.88 6.41
C ILE A 45 1.82 8.02 6.09
N VAL A 46 3.10 7.87 6.43
CA VAL A 46 4.08 8.94 6.23
C VAL A 46 4.10 9.34 4.77
N LYS A 47 4.06 8.36 3.84
CA LYS A 47 4.06 8.62 2.40
C LYS A 47 2.78 9.24 1.86
N LEU A 48 1.63 8.95 2.46
CA LEU A 48 0.38 9.60 2.10
C LEU A 48 0.30 11.03 2.69
N ASP A 49 0.76 11.21 3.93
CA ASP A 49 0.78 12.49 4.66
C ASP A 49 1.74 13.51 4.03
N GLU A 50 2.95 13.06 3.63
CA GLU A 50 3.92 13.85 2.86
C GLU A 50 3.32 14.46 1.58
N LEU A 51 2.30 13.80 1.01
CA LEU A 51 1.59 14.21 -0.20
C LEU A 51 0.24 14.89 0.08
N GLY A 52 -0.12 15.10 1.36
CA GLY A 52 -1.39 15.69 1.78
C GLY A 52 -2.62 14.84 1.43
N LEU A 53 -2.47 13.53 1.31
CA LEU A 53 -3.55 12.63 0.89
C LEU A 53 -4.46 12.23 2.07
N PRO A 54 -5.74 11.87 1.80
CA PRO A 54 -6.68 11.53 2.86
C PRO A 54 -6.25 10.32 3.69
N LEU A 55 -6.20 10.50 5.01
CA LEU A 55 -5.87 9.44 5.96
C LEU A 55 -7.09 8.91 6.73
N THR A 56 -8.27 9.49 6.53
CA THR A 56 -9.48 9.22 7.34
C THR A 56 -9.87 7.75 7.33
N ARG A 57 -9.86 7.11 6.15
CA ARG A 57 -10.16 5.67 6.02
C ARG A 57 -9.08 4.79 6.62
N LEU A 58 -7.81 5.21 6.53
CA LEU A 58 -6.74 4.45 7.17
C LEU A 58 -6.84 4.51 8.71
N LYS A 59 -7.26 5.67 9.25
CA LYS A 59 -7.51 5.85 10.69
C LYS A 59 -8.69 5.01 11.20
N SER A 60 -9.69 4.71 10.37
CA SER A 60 -10.84 3.91 10.80
C SER A 60 -10.52 2.43 11.06
N PHE A 61 -9.38 1.91 10.58
CA PHE A 61 -8.89 0.56 10.93
C PHE A 61 -8.29 0.46 12.34
N GLY A 62 -8.16 1.58 13.06
CA GLY A 62 -7.62 1.64 14.41
C GLY A 62 -6.11 1.88 14.47
N GLU A 63 -5.65 2.43 15.58
CA GLU A 63 -4.27 2.93 15.78
C GLU A 63 -3.19 1.85 15.59
N ALA A 64 -3.49 0.62 16.00
CA ALA A 64 -2.60 -0.52 15.89
C ALA A 64 -2.25 -0.87 14.44
N ILE A 65 -3.14 -0.57 13.50
CA ILE A 65 -2.97 -0.87 12.07
C ILE A 65 -2.51 0.38 11.34
N PHE A 66 -3.16 1.51 11.63
CA PHE A 66 -2.76 2.83 11.16
C PHE A 66 -1.23 2.95 11.25
N SER A 67 -0.65 2.95 12.45
CA SER A 67 0.78 3.19 12.65
C SER A 67 1.74 2.11 12.10
N LYS A 68 1.24 0.93 11.72
CA LYS A 68 2.05 -0.25 11.38
C LYS A 68 1.91 -0.71 9.93
N LEU A 69 1.02 -0.12 9.15
CA LEU A 69 0.89 -0.44 7.73
C LEU A 69 2.09 0.12 6.97
N VAL A 70 2.89 -0.78 6.42
CA VAL A 70 4.11 -0.47 5.69
C VAL A 70 4.03 -1.02 4.27
N LEU A 71 4.78 -0.39 3.36
CA LEU A 71 4.97 -0.89 2.01
C LEU A 71 6.46 -1.07 1.68
N SER A 72 6.74 -2.00 0.78
CA SER A 72 8.00 -2.10 0.05
C SER A 72 7.71 -2.33 -1.42
N TYR A 73 8.69 -2.15 -2.29
CA TYR A 73 8.54 -2.56 -3.67
C TYR A 73 9.83 -3.15 -4.22
N ILE A 74 9.65 -4.06 -5.18
CA ILE A 74 10.73 -4.58 -6.01
C ILE A 74 10.41 -4.33 -7.48
N LYS A 75 11.45 -4.20 -8.30
CA LYS A 75 11.31 -4.11 -9.75
C LYS A 75 11.06 -5.50 -10.33
N ALA A 76 10.16 -5.61 -11.29
CA ALA A 76 9.97 -6.85 -12.05
C ALA A 76 11.30 -7.29 -12.72
N PRO A 77 11.51 -8.59 -12.98
CA PRO A 77 12.69 -9.06 -13.71
C PRO A 77 12.86 -8.38 -15.08
N ASP A 78 11.76 -8.02 -15.74
CA ASP A 78 11.71 -7.36 -17.04
C ASP A 78 11.47 -5.84 -16.93
N TYR A 79 11.75 -5.23 -15.77
CA TYR A 79 11.43 -3.82 -15.49
C TYR A 79 11.90 -2.84 -16.57
N LYS A 80 13.05 -3.10 -17.22
CA LYS A 80 13.55 -2.26 -18.32
C LYS A 80 12.51 -2.08 -19.44
N SER A 81 11.73 -3.11 -19.76
CA SER A 81 10.69 -3.08 -20.78
C SER A 81 9.29 -2.86 -20.21
N SER A 82 8.97 -3.44 -19.05
CA SER A 82 7.61 -3.42 -18.49
C SER A 82 7.34 -2.21 -17.60
N GLN A 83 8.38 -1.63 -16.99
CA GLN A 83 8.28 -0.63 -15.91
C GLN A 83 7.41 -1.12 -14.73
N MET A 84 7.26 -2.44 -14.56
CA MET A 84 6.39 -3.03 -13.55
C MET A 84 7.08 -3.13 -12.19
N LEU A 85 6.37 -2.72 -11.15
CA LEU A 85 6.76 -2.87 -9.75
C LEU A 85 5.87 -3.92 -9.10
N LEU A 86 6.44 -4.80 -8.29
CA LEU A 86 5.69 -5.57 -7.30
C LEU A 86 5.73 -4.80 -5.98
N VAL A 87 4.60 -4.21 -5.62
CA VAL A 87 4.41 -3.49 -4.36
C VAL A 87 3.88 -4.48 -3.33
N GLN A 88 4.52 -4.50 -2.17
CA GLN A 88 4.20 -5.38 -1.06
C GLN A 88 3.69 -4.53 0.09
N PHE A 89 2.57 -4.91 0.68
CA PHE A 89 2.02 -4.29 1.87
C PHE A 89 2.01 -5.31 3.00
N THR A 90 2.29 -4.85 4.21
CA THR A 90 2.13 -5.67 5.42
C THR A 90 1.85 -4.79 6.62
N VAL A 91 1.24 -5.39 7.65
CA VAL A 91 1.14 -4.79 8.98
C VAL A 91 2.33 -5.30 9.80
N SER A 92 3.22 -4.40 10.22
CA SER A 92 4.41 -4.78 10.99
C SER A 92 4.04 -5.57 12.26
N GLY A 93 4.55 -6.80 12.38
CA GLY A 93 4.25 -7.71 13.48
C GLY A 93 2.91 -8.45 13.37
N GLY A 94 2.21 -8.33 12.24
CA GLY A 94 1.03 -9.12 11.88
C GLY A 94 1.34 -10.17 10.79
N MET A 95 0.34 -10.96 10.41
CA MET A 95 0.44 -11.95 9.32
C MET A 95 -0.18 -11.47 8.00
N TRP A 96 -0.97 -10.40 8.05
CA TRP A 96 -1.60 -9.85 6.86
C TRP A 96 -0.55 -9.29 5.90
N HIS A 97 -0.73 -9.62 4.62
CA HIS A 97 0.09 -9.15 3.53
C HIS A 97 -0.76 -9.00 2.26
N SER A 98 -0.40 -8.05 1.42
CA SER A 98 -1.02 -7.86 0.11
C SER A 98 0.04 -7.53 -0.93
N LEU A 99 -0.13 -8.05 -2.14
CA LEU A 99 0.81 -7.93 -3.24
C LEU A 99 0.10 -7.33 -4.45
N VAL A 100 0.66 -6.26 -5.00
CA VAL A 100 0.10 -5.55 -6.16
C VAL A 100 1.17 -5.39 -7.23
N TRP A 101 0.87 -5.85 -8.44
CA TRP A 101 1.64 -5.50 -9.63
C TRP A 101 1.16 -4.17 -10.19
N HIS A 102 2.05 -3.20 -10.31
CA HIS A 102 1.71 -1.85 -10.74
C HIS A 102 2.71 -1.28 -11.74
N CYS A 103 2.23 -0.57 -12.75
CA CYS A 103 3.05 0.17 -13.71
C CYS A 103 2.86 1.68 -13.47
N PRO A 104 3.79 2.37 -12.80
CA PRO A 104 3.64 3.81 -12.50
C PRO A 104 3.49 4.68 -13.75
N GLU A 105 4.10 4.27 -14.86
CA GLU A 105 4.20 5.03 -16.11
C GLU A 105 3.02 4.80 -17.07
N ARG A 106 2.16 3.80 -16.82
CA ARG A 106 0.98 3.51 -17.65
C ARG A 106 -0.29 3.79 -16.83
N SER A 107 -0.97 4.87 -17.18
CA SER A 107 -2.35 5.15 -16.74
C SER A 107 -3.36 4.51 -17.67
#